data_AF-A0A7F8QG11-F1
#
_entry.id   AF-A0A7F8QG11-F1
#
_cell.length_a   1.000
_cell.length_b   1.000
_cell.length_c   1.000
_cell.angle_alpha   90.00
_cell.angle_beta   90.00
_cell.angle_gamma   90.00
#
_symmetry.space_group_name_H-M   'P 1'
#
loop_
_entity.id
_entity.type
_entity.pdbx_description
1 polymer ?
#
loop_
_entity_poly.entity_id
_entity_poly.type
_entity_poly.pdbx_seq_one_letter_code
_entity_poly.pdbx_strand_id
1 'polypeptide(L)'
;LLYSRGLLIDLLIKSNVSRYAEFKNITRILAFREGRVEQVPCSRADVFNSKQLTMVEKRMLMKFLTFCMEYEKHPDEYKAYEEITFSEYLKTQKLTPNLRYFVLHSIAMTSETACNTIDGLKATKNFLRCLGRYGNTPFLFPLYGQGELPQCFC
;
A
#
# COMPACT_ATOMS: atom_id res chain seq x y z
N LEU A 1 -3.93 -5.51 11.19
CA LEU A 1 -3.89 -4.05 10.94
C LEU A 1 -5.19 -3.66 10.27
N LEU A 2 -5.69 -2.45 10.53
CA LEU A 2 -6.91 -1.95 9.91
C LEU A 2 -6.54 -0.89 8.86
N TYR A 3 -6.99 -1.06 7.62
CA TYR A 3 -6.84 0.02 6.62
C TYR A 3 -7.68 1.23 7.01
N SER A 4 -7.17 2.42 6.75
CA SER A 4 -7.91 3.67 6.98
C SER A 4 -9.16 3.74 6.10
N ARG A 5 -9.18 3.09 4.93
CA ARG A 5 -10.36 2.88 4.07
C ARG A 5 -10.51 1.40 3.75
N GLY A 6 -11.69 0.84 4.00
CA GLY A 6 -11.94 -0.58 3.80
C GLY A 6 -13.23 -1.02 4.49
N LEU A 7 -13.66 -2.24 4.20
CA LEU A 7 -14.96 -2.75 4.64
C LEU A 7 -15.16 -2.66 6.16
N LEU A 8 -14.14 -3.04 6.94
CA LEU A 8 -14.24 -3.08 8.39
C LEU A 8 -14.30 -1.67 9.01
N ILE A 9 -13.43 -0.75 8.60
CA ILE A 9 -13.46 0.62 9.15
C ILE A 9 -14.74 1.35 8.73
N ASP A 10 -15.22 1.14 7.51
CA ASP A 10 -16.45 1.75 7.03
C ASP A 10 -17.67 1.16 7.75
N LEU A 11 -17.66 -0.15 8.06
CA LEU A 11 -18.68 -0.80 8.89
C LEU A 11 -18.69 -0.24 10.32
N LEU A 12 -17.53 -0.14 10.98
CA LEU A 12 -17.41 0.40 12.34
C LEU A 12 -17.94 1.84 12.46
N ILE A 13 -17.71 2.66 11.42
CA ILE A 13 -18.26 4.02 11.35
C ILE A 13 -19.76 3.96 11.11
N LYS A 14 -20.23 3.20 10.11
CA LYS A 14 -21.64 3.13 9.72
C LYS A 14 -22.54 2.56 10.83
N SER A 15 -22.07 1.59 11.61
CA SER A 15 -22.79 0.99 12.73
C SER A 15 -22.64 1.76 14.04
N ASN A 16 -21.84 2.85 14.07
CA ASN A 16 -21.44 3.57 15.29
C ASN A 16 -20.74 2.71 16.36
N VAL A 17 -20.26 1.52 16.01
CA VAL A 17 -19.47 0.62 16.86
C VAL A 17 -18.07 1.21 17.14
N SER A 18 -17.59 2.10 16.27
CA SER A 18 -16.36 2.88 16.45
C SER A 18 -16.30 3.68 17.76
N ARG A 19 -17.42 3.89 18.47
CA ARG A 19 -17.44 4.54 19.79
C ARG A 19 -16.90 3.65 20.92
N TYR A 20 -16.82 2.35 20.70
CA TYR A 20 -16.38 1.37 21.71
C TYR A 20 -14.89 1.03 21.63
N ALA A 21 -14.19 1.53 20.61
CA ALA A 21 -12.75 1.29 20.45
C ALA A 21 -12.02 2.57 20.05
N GLU A 22 -10.84 2.77 20.63
CA GLU A 22 -9.91 3.81 20.19
C GLU A 22 -8.86 3.22 19.25
N PHE A 23 -8.29 4.03 18.36
CA PHE A 23 -7.31 3.59 17.39
C PHE A 23 -6.05 4.45 17.44
N LYS A 24 -4.88 3.83 17.31
CA LYS A 24 -3.60 4.50 17.07
C LYS A 24 -3.15 4.34 15.62
N ASN A 25 -2.55 5.40 15.10
CA ASN A 25 -1.93 5.41 13.78
C ASN A 25 -0.66 4.56 13.79
N ILE A 26 -0.48 3.77 12.72
CA ILE A 26 0.86 3.25 12.40
C ILE A 26 1.68 4.38 11.81
N THR A 27 2.90 4.57 12.30
CA THR A 27 3.73 5.74 11.92
C THR A 27 4.81 5.41 10.92
N ARG A 28 5.23 4.14 10.82
CA ARG A 28 6.34 3.70 9.96
C ARG A 28 6.00 2.39 9.27
N ILE A 29 6.32 2.30 7.99
CA ILE A 29 6.36 1.06 7.22
C ILE A 29 7.83 0.72 7.00
N LEU A 30 8.20 -0.52 7.27
CA LEU A 30 9.58 -0.97 7.23
C LEU A 30 9.73 -2.08 6.19
N ALA A 31 10.80 -2.04 5.43
CA ALA A 31 11.23 -3.11 4.54
C ALA A 31 12.57 -3.66 5.02
N PHE A 32 12.80 -4.94 4.80
CA PHE A 32 14.09 -5.57 5.11
C PHE A 32 14.86 -5.79 3.82
N ARG A 33 16.06 -5.24 3.73
CA ARG A 33 16.91 -5.37 2.56
C ARG A 33 18.38 -5.44 2.96
N GLU A 34 19.11 -6.37 2.38
CA GLU A 34 20.58 -6.50 2.54
C GLU A 34 21.02 -6.50 4.03
N GLY A 35 20.25 -7.17 4.89
CA GLY A 35 20.53 -7.26 6.32
C GLY A 35 20.10 -6.03 7.14
N ARG A 36 19.48 -5.03 6.53
CA ARG A 36 19.07 -3.78 7.16
C ARG A 36 17.56 -3.57 7.12
N VAL A 37 17.02 -3.04 8.21
CA VAL A 37 15.63 -2.59 8.28
C VAL A 37 15.58 -1.13 7.87
N GLU A 38 14.79 -0.83 6.85
CA GLU A 38 14.73 0.49 6.22
C GLU A 38 13.30 1.00 6.18
N GLN A 39 13.12 2.32 6.36
CA GLN A 39 11.79 2.92 6.29
C GLN A 39 11.36 3.15 4.84
N VAL A 40 10.21 2.61 4.48
CA VAL A 40 9.60 2.79 3.17
C VAL A 40 8.95 4.18 3.12
N PRO A 41 9.21 4.98 2.07
CA PRO A 41 8.58 6.27 1.92
C PRO A 41 7.10 6.13 1.61
N CYS A 42 6.23 6.79 2.39
CA CYS A 42 4.77 6.67 2.28
C CYS A 42 4.09 7.95 1.77
N SER A 43 4.83 9.02 1.54
CA SER A 43 4.31 10.28 1.02
C SER A 43 5.23 10.88 -0.03
N ARG A 44 4.75 11.86 -0.80
CA ARG A 44 5.59 12.62 -1.74
C ARG A 44 6.79 13.26 -1.02
N ALA A 45 6.56 13.76 0.19
CA ALA A 45 7.60 14.34 1.03
C ALA A 45 8.63 13.28 1.45
N ASP A 46 8.19 12.07 1.82
CA ASP A 46 9.11 10.98 2.19
C ASP A 46 9.92 10.48 1.00
N VAL A 47 9.29 10.36 -0.18
CA VAL A 47 9.99 10.00 -1.42
C VAL A 47 11.03 11.06 -1.74
N PHE A 48 10.69 12.34 -1.58
CA PHE A 48 11.64 13.44 -1.80
C PHE A 48 12.81 13.42 -0.82
N ASN A 49 12.56 13.17 0.47
CA ASN A 49 13.57 13.14 1.52
C ASN A 49 14.36 11.82 1.60
N SER A 50 13.93 10.77 0.89
CA SER A 50 14.62 9.47 0.92
C SER A 50 16.05 9.57 0.40
N LYS A 51 17.01 9.08 1.18
CA LYS A 51 18.43 8.99 0.80
C LYS A 51 18.76 7.69 0.04
N GLN A 52 17.84 6.72 0.06
CA GLN A 52 18.02 5.39 -0.54
C GLN A 52 17.62 5.35 -2.01
N LEU A 53 16.85 6.34 -2.47
CA LEU A 53 16.40 6.44 -3.84
C LEU A 53 17.17 7.52 -4.58
N THR A 54 17.66 7.19 -5.77
CA THR A 54 18.23 8.19 -6.68
C THR A 54 17.14 9.14 -7.20
N MET A 55 17.51 10.32 -7.69
CA MET A 55 16.54 11.26 -8.28
C MET A 55 15.74 10.64 -9.43
N VAL A 56 16.36 9.75 -10.20
CA VAL A 56 15.72 9.02 -11.31
C VAL A 56 14.69 8.03 -10.77
N GLU A 57 15.06 7.24 -9.76
CA GLU A 57 14.14 6.29 -9.12
C GLU A 57 12.95 6.98 -8.45
N LYS A 58 13.17 8.14 -7.80
CA LYS A 58 12.08 8.95 -7.24
C LYS A 58 11.06 9.36 -8.30
N ARG A 59 11.52 9.80 -9.48
CA ARG A 59 10.63 10.14 -10.61
C ARG A 59 9.90 8.92 -11.15
N MET A 60 10.60 7.79 -11.30
CA MET A 60 10.01 6.52 -11.78
C MET A 60 8.92 6.03 -10.82
N LEU A 61 9.21 6.02 -9.52
CA LEU A 61 8.26 5.63 -8.49
C LEU A 61 7.04 6.53 -8.49
N MET A 62 7.22 7.86 -8.45
CA MET A 62 6.09 8.80 -8.47
C MET A 62 5.23 8.64 -9.72
N LYS A 63 5.84 8.48 -10.89
CA LYS A 63 5.11 8.24 -12.14
C LYS A 63 4.27 6.96 -12.06
N PHE A 64 4.87 5.88 -11.58
CA PHE A 64 4.18 4.60 -11.44
C PHE A 64 3.05 4.65 -10.40
N LEU A 65 3.25 5.28 -9.24
CA LEU A 65 2.20 5.43 -8.23
C LEU A 65 1.03 6.30 -8.73
N THR A 66 1.31 7.34 -9.51
CA THR A 66 0.27 8.13 -10.17
C THR A 66 -0.52 7.30 -11.17
N PHE A 67 0.15 6.48 -11.99
CA PHE A 67 -0.51 5.52 -12.86
C PHE A 67 -1.40 4.54 -12.05
N CYS A 68 -0.88 3.93 -10.98
CA CYS A 68 -1.65 2.99 -10.15
C CYS A 68 -2.90 3.61 -9.51
N MET A 69 -2.91 4.92 -9.21
CA MET A 69 -4.11 5.58 -8.70
C MET A 69 -5.23 5.63 -9.74
N GLU A 70 -4.88 5.71 -11.02
CA GLU A 70 -5.82 5.89 -12.14
C GLU A 70 -5.75 4.75 -13.16
N TYR A 71 -5.24 3.57 -12.78
CA TYR A 71 -4.94 2.49 -13.72
C TYR A 71 -6.16 2.07 -14.56
N GLU A 72 -7.36 2.10 -13.99
CA GLU A 72 -8.64 1.82 -14.68
C GLU A 72 -8.90 2.73 -15.89
N LYS A 73 -8.35 3.95 -15.92
CA LYS A 73 -8.45 4.88 -17.06
C LYS A 73 -7.45 4.57 -18.17
N HIS A 74 -6.46 3.71 -17.89
CA HIS A 74 -5.36 3.36 -18.79
C HIS A 74 -5.30 1.84 -19.02
N PRO A 75 -6.38 1.22 -19.54
CA PRO A 75 -6.42 -0.21 -19.79
C PRO A 75 -5.30 -0.68 -20.74
N ASP A 76 -4.90 0.16 -21.68
CA ASP A 76 -3.90 -0.19 -22.70
C ASP A 76 -2.51 -0.48 -22.10
N GLU A 77 -2.22 0.00 -20.89
CA GLU A 77 -0.92 -0.19 -20.23
C GLU A 77 -0.78 -1.54 -19.50
N TYR A 78 -1.89 -2.22 -19.19
CA TYR A 78 -1.85 -3.49 -18.44
C TYR A 78 -2.71 -4.62 -19.03
N LYS A 79 -3.63 -4.34 -19.96
CA LYS A 79 -4.49 -5.36 -20.59
C LYS A 79 -3.72 -6.53 -21.21
N ALA A 80 -2.56 -6.26 -21.82
CA ALA A 80 -1.72 -7.29 -22.41
C ALA A 80 -1.09 -8.25 -21.38
N TYR A 81 -1.18 -7.91 -20.09
CA TYR A 81 -0.49 -8.55 -18.98
C TYR A 81 -1.47 -9.01 -17.87
N GLU A 82 -2.76 -9.17 -18.16
CA GLU A 82 -3.76 -9.56 -17.16
C GLU A 82 -3.55 -10.98 -16.62
N GLU A 83 -3.12 -11.90 -17.49
CA GLU A 83 -2.91 -13.32 -17.19
C GLU A 83 -1.56 -13.63 -16.55
N ILE A 84 -0.65 -12.64 -16.46
CA ILE A 84 0.65 -12.82 -15.81
C ILE A 84 0.62 -12.37 -14.36
N THR A 85 1.65 -12.76 -13.61
CA THR A 85 1.79 -12.34 -12.22
C THR A 85 2.13 -10.86 -12.12
N PHE A 86 1.69 -10.20 -11.04
CA PHE A 86 2.04 -8.80 -10.79
C PHE A 86 3.55 -8.59 -10.69
N SER A 87 4.29 -9.57 -10.16
CA SER A 87 5.76 -9.54 -10.13
C SER A 87 6.34 -9.45 -11.54
N GLU A 88 5.86 -10.27 -12.48
CA GLU A 88 6.32 -10.23 -13.88
C GLU A 88 5.91 -8.96 -14.59
N TYR A 89 4.69 -8.47 -14.37
CA TYR A 89 4.25 -7.16 -14.88
C TYR A 89 5.17 -6.04 -14.42
N LEU A 90 5.55 -6.01 -13.14
CA LEU A 90 6.50 -5.02 -12.65
C LEU A 90 7.86 -5.10 -13.35
N LYS A 91 8.25 -6.26 -13.90
CA LYS A 91 9.49 -6.40 -14.68
C LYS A 91 9.41 -5.79 -16.08
N THR A 92 8.22 -5.74 -16.68
CA THR A 92 8.01 -5.10 -17.99
C THR A 92 7.92 -3.58 -17.87
N GLN A 93 7.60 -3.08 -16.67
CA GLN A 93 7.55 -1.66 -16.37
C GLN A 93 8.93 -1.02 -16.26
N LYS A 94 8.99 0.30 -16.48
CA LYS A 94 10.19 1.12 -16.31
C LYS A 94 10.47 1.35 -14.83
N LEU A 95 10.79 0.28 -14.09
CA LEU A 95 11.13 0.27 -12.67
C LEU A 95 12.45 -0.46 -12.44
N THR A 96 13.28 0.05 -11.54
CA THR A 96 14.51 -0.65 -11.13
C THR A 96 14.16 -1.87 -10.28
N PRO A 97 15.03 -2.90 -10.20
CA PRO A 97 14.82 -4.05 -9.30
C PRO A 97 14.46 -3.66 -7.87
N ASN A 98 15.10 -2.58 -7.38
CA ASN A 98 14.84 -1.97 -6.09
C ASN A 98 13.39 -1.47 -5.96
N LEU A 99 12.92 -0.68 -6.91
CA LEU A 99 11.55 -0.15 -6.89
C LEU A 99 10.50 -1.25 -7.03
N ARG A 100 10.76 -2.27 -7.85
CA ARG A 100 9.86 -3.43 -8.00
C ARG A 100 9.67 -4.14 -6.66
N TYR A 101 10.76 -4.37 -5.93
CA TYR A 101 10.73 -4.96 -4.58
C TYR A 101 9.88 -4.11 -3.61
N PHE A 102 10.12 -2.79 -3.58
CA PHE A 102 9.33 -1.89 -2.72
C PHE A 102 7.84 -1.88 -3.06
N VAL A 103 7.49 -1.77 -4.34
CA VAL A 103 6.10 -1.76 -4.78
C VAL A 103 5.41 -3.08 -4.41
N LEU A 104 6.07 -4.21 -4.66
CA LEU A 104 5.48 -5.52 -4.45
C LEU A 104 5.29 -5.84 -2.96
N HIS A 105 6.34 -5.71 -2.15
CA HIS A 105 6.31 -6.15 -0.76
C HIS A 105 5.84 -5.08 0.22
N SER A 106 6.08 -3.79 -0.07
CA SER A 106 5.78 -2.72 0.89
C SER A 106 4.48 -1.97 0.59
N ILE A 107 4.05 -1.91 -0.67
CA ILE A 107 2.86 -1.15 -1.09
C ILE A 107 1.71 -2.10 -1.41
N ALA A 108 1.89 -3.00 -2.37
CA ALA A 108 0.88 -3.98 -2.74
C ALA A 108 0.70 -5.03 -1.63
N MET A 109 1.79 -5.43 -0.96
CA MET A 109 1.83 -6.49 0.06
C MET A 109 1.19 -7.79 -0.45
N THR A 110 1.46 -8.13 -1.70
CA THR A 110 0.94 -9.32 -2.37
C THR A 110 2.02 -10.39 -2.49
N SER A 111 1.61 -11.66 -2.57
CA SER A 111 2.54 -12.77 -2.87
C SER A 111 3.06 -12.68 -4.31
N GLU A 112 4.33 -13.01 -4.52
CA GLU A 112 4.98 -12.99 -5.84
C GLU A 112 4.35 -13.96 -6.84
N THR A 113 3.91 -15.13 -6.38
CA THR A 113 3.55 -16.26 -7.24
C THR A 113 2.05 -16.45 -7.44
N ALA A 114 1.22 -15.83 -6.60
CA ALA A 114 -0.22 -16.11 -6.55
C ALA A 114 -1.10 -14.92 -6.97
N CYS A 115 -0.51 -13.74 -7.20
CA CYS A 115 -1.28 -12.52 -7.42
C CYS A 115 -1.18 -12.05 -8.87
N ASN A 116 -2.34 -11.98 -9.53
CA ASN A 116 -2.46 -11.48 -10.90
C ASN A 116 -2.16 -9.98 -10.96
N THR A 117 -1.80 -9.49 -12.14
CA THR A 117 -1.49 -8.06 -12.35
C THR A 117 -2.59 -7.13 -11.85
N ILE A 118 -3.86 -7.46 -12.13
CA ILE A 118 -5.01 -6.65 -11.74
C ILE A 118 -5.13 -6.56 -10.22
N ASP A 119 -4.91 -7.65 -9.50
CA ASP A 119 -5.04 -7.68 -8.04
C ASP A 119 -3.92 -6.91 -7.36
N GLY A 120 -2.70 -6.98 -7.90
CA GLY A 120 -1.58 -6.14 -7.47
C GLY A 120 -1.84 -4.65 -7.69
N LEU A 121 -2.42 -4.27 -8.83
CA LEU A 121 -2.82 -2.89 -9.12
C LEU A 121 -3.94 -2.41 -8.19
N LYS A 122 -4.96 -3.24 -7.93
CA LYS A 122 -6.02 -2.93 -6.96
C LYS A 122 -5.48 -2.74 -5.55
N ALA A 123 -4.59 -3.63 -5.10
CA ALA A 123 -3.96 -3.55 -3.79
C ALA A 123 -3.13 -2.26 -3.65
N THR A 124 -2.31 -1.97 -4.66
CA THR A 124 -1.51 -0.73 -4.74
C THR A 124 -2.39 0.51 -4.70
N LYS A 125 -3.45 0.56 -5.51
CA LYS A 125 -4.43 1.66 -5.50
C LYS A 125 -5.11 1.81 -4.14
N ASN A 126 -5.52 0.71 -3.51
CA ASN A 126 -6.17 0.76 -2.21
C ASN A 126 -5.23 1.29 -1.13
N PHE A 127 -3.99 0.83 -1.12
CA PHE A 127 -2.94 1.36 -0.23
C PHE A 127 -2.79 2.87 -0.40
N LEU A 128 -2.62 3.35 -1.63
CA LEU A 128 -2.43 4.77 -1.92
C LEU A 128 -3.63 5.62 -1.52
N ARG A 129 -4.85 5.11 -1.73
CA ARG A 129 -6.10 5.79 -1.34
C ARG A 129 -6.26 5.92 0.19
N CYS A 130 -5.65 5.02 0.94
CA CYS A 130 -5.69 5.01 2.41
C CYS A 130 -4.67 5.99 3.04
N LEU A 131 -3.63 6.39 2.30
CA LEU A 131 -2.62 7.34 2.80
C LEU A 131 -3.25 8.70 3.12
N GLY A 132 -2.81 9.30 4.23
CA GLY A 132 -3.23 10.66 4.61
C GLY A 132 -4.63 10.80 5.19
N ARG A 133 -5.43 9.72 5.32
CA ARG A 133 -6.80 9.82 5.90
C ARG A 133 -6.77 10.16 7.40
N TYR A 134 -5.92 9.49 8.17
CA TYR A 134 -5.76 9.71 9.62
C TYR A 134 -4.30 9.95 10.02
N GLY A 135 -3.35 9.64 9.14
CA GLY A 135 -1.92 9.78 9.35
C GLY A 135 -1.12 9.49 8.08
N ASN A 136 0.21 9.46 8.20
CA ASN A 136 1.12 9.31 7.05
C ASN A 136 1.09 7.91 6.41
N THR A 137 0.67 6.89 7.16
CA THR A 137 0.56 5.52 6.67
C THR A 137 -0.93 5.13 6.49
N PRO A 138 -1.23 4.05 5.75
CA PRO A 138 -2.60 3.67 5.48
C PRO A 138 -3.25 2.86 6.61
N PHE A 139 -2.57 2.64 7.75
CA PHE A 139 -2.99 1.69 8.77
C PHE A 139 -3.31 2.32 10.13
N LEU A 140 -4.28 1.69 10.78
CA LEU A 140 -4.71 1.91 12.15
C LEU A 140 -4.56 0.61 12.95
N PHE A 141 -4.42 0.75 14.26
CA PHE A 141 -4.42 -0.37 15.20
C PHE A 141 -5.32 -0.05 16.40
N PRO A 142 -6.25 -0.96 16.78
CA PRO A 142 -7.11 -0.75 17.94
C PRO A 142 -6.28 -0.72 19.22
N LEU A 143 -6.55 0.24 20.09
CA LEU A 143 -6.01 0.29 21.44
C LEU A 143 -6.48 -0.96 22.19
N TYR A 144 -5.61 -1.57 22.99
CA TYR A 144 -5.83 -2.87 23.66
C TYR A 144 -5.85 -4.12 22.77
N GLY A 145 -5.69 -3.96 21.45
CA GLY A 145 -5.45 -5.06 20.52
C GLY A 145 -6.68 -5.49 19.73
N GLN A 146 -6.50 -6.46 18.84
CA GLN A 146 -7.55 -6.85 17.87
C GLN A 146 -8.72 -7.61 18.51
N GLY A 147 -8.56 -8.12 19.74
CA GLY A 147 -9.60 -8.81 20.51
C GLY A 147 -10.76 -7.89 20.94
N GLU A 148 -10.56 -6.57 20.91
CA GLU A 148 -11.64 -5.60 21.15
C GLU A 148 -12.65 -5.58 20.01
N LEU A 149 -12.23 -5.87 18.77
CA LEU A 149 -13.11 -5.75 17.61
C LEU A 149 -14.32 -6.68 17.70
N PRO A 150 -14.19 -7.99 17.99
CA PRO A 150 -15.36 -8.85 18.23
C PRO A 150 -16.24 -8.37 19.39
N GLN A 151 -15.64 -7.93 20.51
CA GLN A 151 -16.38 -7.45 21.67
C GLN A 151 -17.23 -6.22 21.35
N CYS A 152 -16.72 -5.31 20.51
CA CYS A 152 -17.44 -4.12 20.08
C CYS A 152 -18.70 -4.45 19.25
N PHE A 153 -18.75 -5.63 18.61
CA PHE A 153 -19.91 -6.09 17.83
C PHE A 153 -20.91 -6.93 18.63
N CYS A 154 -20.55 -7.39 19.83
CA CYS A 154 -21.45 -8.09 20.74
C CYS A 154 -22.34 -7.10 21.51
#